data_AF-F9NYW6-F1
#
_entry.id   AF-F9NYW6-F1
#
_cell.length_a   1.000
_cell.length_b   1.000
_cell.length_c   1.000
_cell.angle_alpha   90.00
_cell.angle_beta   90.00
_cell.angle_gamma   90.00
#
_symmetry.space_group_name_H-M   'P 1'
#
loop_
_entity.id
_entity.type
_entity.pdbx_description
1 polymer ?
#
loop_
_entity_poly.entity_id
_entity_poly.type
_entity_poly.pdbx_seq_one_letter_code
_entity_poly.pdbx_strand_id
1 'polypeptide(L)'
;MSFIAQDFDKFHIITVLEGRTQTIIRNHFLHYDRAVRCQVKIITMDMFSPYYDLAKRLRFRISRLRLKQSTRLFHSQMQKLYLIVFILVQHLSRAMSCVRVQIMNQFDRKSHQYKAPKRYWQLIQQDNRKLSDKRFYRPTFRMHLTNREILDKLLSYSEDLKHHYNLYQLLLFHFQNKEPKKFFGLIEDNLKLVHPLFQTVFKTFLKDK
;
A
#
# COMPACT_ATOMS: atom_id res chain seq x y z
N MET A 1 8.34 -9.65 -20.06
CA MET A 1 7.01 -9.10 -19.67
C MET A 1 6.57 -8.16 -20.77
N SER A 2 5.58 -8.57 -21.56
CA SER A 2 4.99 -7.82 -22.67
C SER A 2 3.94 -6.81 -22.19
N PHE A 3 3.72 -5.72 -22.94
CA PHE A 3 2.63 -4.78 -22.69
C PHE A 3 1.42 -5.18 -23.52
N ILE A 4 0.24 -5.21 -22.92
CA ILE A 4 -0.99 -5.62 -23.60
C ILE A 4 -2.00 -4.48 -23.48
N ALA A 5 -2.53 -4.04 -24.62
CA ALA A 5 -3.66 -3.13 -24.69
C ALA A 5 -4.93 -3.91 -25.04
N GLN A 6 -6.02 -3.61 -24.37
CA GLN A 6 -7.30 -4.30 -24.53
C GLN A 6 -8.43 -3.28 -24.61
N ASP A 7 -9.43 -3.56 -25.42
CA ASP A 7 -10.69 -2.83 -25.48
C ASP A 7 -11.44 -3.04 -24.16
N PHE A 8 -11.96 -1.95 -23.60
CA PHE A 8 -12.63 -1.97 -22.30
C PHE A 8 -14.01 -2.65 -22.35
N ASP A 9 -14.77 -2.46 -23.43
CA ASP A 9 -16.16 -2.93 -23.53
C ASP A 9 -16.24 -4.34 -24.10
N LYS A 10 -15.41 -4.64 -25.11
CA LYS A 10 -15.45 -5.93 -25.82
C LYS A 10 -14.40 -6.93 -25.33
N PHE A 11 -13.50 -6.52 -24.43
CA PHE A 11 -12.39 -7.33 -23.95
C PHE A 11 -11.49 -7.90 -25.06
N HIS A 12 -11.49 -7.32 -26.26
CA HIS A 12 -10.60 -7.73 -27.33
C HIS A 12 -9.21 -7.14 -27.15
N ILE A 13 -8.19 -7.96 -27.41
CA ILE A 13 -6.80 -7.49 -27.39
C ILE A 13 -6.59 -6.59 -28.60
N ILE A 14 -6.23 -5.33 -28.33
CA ILE A 14 -5.94 -4.34 -29.37
C ILE A 14 -4.51 -4.59 -29.86
N THR A 15 -3.54 -4.60 -28.95
CA THR A 15 -2.14 -4.87 -29.29
C THR A 15 -1.38 -5.55 -28.17
N VAL A 16 -0.34 -6.30 -28.55
CA VAL A 16 0.68 -6.86 -27.65
C VAL A 16 2.03 -6.33 -28.10
N LEU A 17 2.73 -5.63 -27.22
CA LEU A 17 4.06 -5.09 -27.48
C LEU A 17 5.13 -5.95 -26.81
N GLU A 18 6.25 -6.12 -27.51
CA GLU A 18 7.40 -6.91 -27.05
C GLU A 18 8.05 -6.36 -25.78
N GLY A 19 7.89 -5.07 -25.50
CA GLY A 19 8.48 -4.41 -24.33
C GLY A 19 7.54 -3.46 -23.59
N ARG A 20 7.76 -3.34 -22.29
CA ARG A 20 7.01 -2.45 -21.36
C ARG A 20 7.62 -1.05 -21.17
N THR A 21 8.70 -0.75 -21.90
CA THR A 21 9.43 0.52 -21.76
C THR A 21 8.58 1.68 -22.27
N GLN A 22 8.64 2.83 -21.58
CA GLN A 22 7.88 4.03 -21.97
C GLN A 22 8.08 4.39 -23.44
N THR A 23 9.29 4.27 -23.96
CA THR A 23 9.62 4.62 -25.35
C THR A 23 8.86 3.76 -26.35
N ILE A 24 8.80 2.44 -26.13
CA ILE A 24 8.13 1.48 -27.01
C ILE A 24 6.62 1.76 -27.04
N ILE A 25 6.02 1.92 -25.85
CA ILE A 25 4.58 2.20 -25.71
C ILE A 25 4.23 3.57 -26.31
N ARG A 26 5.07 4.59 -26.05
CA ARG A 26 4.87 5.94 -26.60
C ARG A 26 4.91 5.92 -28.13
N ASN A 27 5.93 5.30 -28.71
CA ASN A 27 6.11 5.25 -30.15
C ASN A 27 4.91 4.56 -30.79
N HIS A 28 4.49 3.42 -30.25
CA HIS A 28 3.29 2.71 -30.73
C HIS A 28 2.05 3.62 -30.75
N PHE A 29 1.72 4.30 -29.65
CA PHE A 29 0.51 5.13 -29.61
C PHE A 29 0.61 6.43 -30.41
N LEU A 30 1.82 6.93 -30.70
CA LEU A 30 2.01 8.10 -31.55
C LEU A 30 1.73 7.85 -33.03
N HIS A 31 1.68 6.58 -33.48
CA HIS A 31 1.25 6.24 -34.84
C HIS A 31 -0.24 6.51 -35.07
N TYR A 32 -1.05 6.56 -34.00
CA TYR A 32 -2.46 6.91 -34.12
C TYR A 32 -2.66 8.43 -34.16
N ASP A 33 -3.52 8.85 -35.07
CA ASP A 33 -3.94 10.23 -35.19
C ASP A 33 -4.45 10.80 -33.87
N ARG A 34 -4.18 12.09 -33.69
CA ARG A 34 -4.55 12.80 -32.47
C ARG A 34 -6.06 12.73 -32.21
N ALA A 35 -6.90 12.77 -33.26
CA ALA A 35 -8.34 12.68 -33.14
C ALA A 35 -8.77 11.36 -32.49
N VAL A 36 -8.19 10.24 -32.92
CA VAL A 36 -8.44 8.90 -32.39
C VAL A 36 -8.01 8.80 -30.92
N ARG A 37 -6.81 9.33 -30.60
CA ARG A 37 -6.33 9.36 -29.20
C ARG A 37 -7.22 10.20 -28.28
N CYS A 38 -7.78 11.30 -28.76
CA CYS A 38 -8.69 12.13 -27.97
C CYS A 38 -10.04 11.46 -27.66
N GLN A 39 -10.41 10.39 -28.36
CA GLN A 39 -11.64 9.63 -28.11
C GLN A 39 -11.51 8.69 -26.89
N VAL A 40 -10.29 8.40 -26.44
CA VAL A 40 -10.05 7.55 -25.27
C VAL A 40 -10.52 8.27 -24.00
N LYS A 41 -11.63 7.79 -23.43
CA LYS A 41 -12.25 8.37 -22.21
C LYS A 41 -11.73 7.76 -20.92
N ILE A 42 -11.42 6.45 -20.95
CA ILE A 42 -11.04 5.66 -19.78
C ILE A 42 -9.73 4.92 -20.07
N ILE A 43 -8.78 4.99 -19.14
CA ILE A 43 -7.56 4.17 -19.17
C ILE A 43 -7.46 3.39 -17.87
N THR A 44 -7.47 2.06 -17.98
CA THR A 44 -7.14 1.14 -16.89
C THR A 44 -5.68 0.74 -17.01
N MET A 45 -4.87 1.06 -16.01
CA MET A 45 -3.45 0.70 -15.98
C MET A 45 -3.06 0.09 -14.63
N ASP A 46 -2.00 -0.71 -14.64
CA ASP A 46 -1.35 -1.16 -13.40
C ASP A 46 -0.64 0.01 -12.70
N MET A 47 -0.38 -0.15 -11.39
CA MET A 47 0.06 0.87 -10.43
C MET A 47 1.45 1.49 -10.70
N PHE A 48 2.00 1.36 -11.91
CA PHE A 48 3.36 1.77 -12.24
C PHE A 48 3.40 3.27 -12.62
N SER A 49 4.02 4.08 -11.76
CA SER A 49 4.14 5.54 -11.88
C SER A 49 4.56 6.03 -13.29
N PRO A 50 5.51 5.38 -14.00
CA PRO A 50 5.89 5.76 -15.36
C PRO A 50 4.75 5.75 -16.40
N TYR A 51 3.69 4.95 -16.23
CA TYR A 51 2.57 4.98 -17.18
C TYR A 51 1.70 6.23 -17.06
N TYR A 52 1.70 6.88 -15.89
CA TYR A 52 0.94 8.11 -15.67
C TYR A 52 1.51 9.27 -16.50
N ASP A 53 2.83 9.48 -16.44
CA ASP A 53 3.51 10.52 -17.21
C ASP A 53 3.40 10.27 -18.72
N LEU A 54 3.42 8.99 -19.12
CA LEU A 54 3.21 8.58 -20.50
C LEU A 54 1.79 8.89 -20.98
N ALA A 55 0.76 8.56 -20.20
CA ALA A 55 -0.62 8.87 -20.54
C ALA A 55 -0.87 10.39 -20.66
N LYS A 56 -0.25 11.19 -19.78
CA LYS A 56 -0.28 12.66 -19.84
C LYS A 56 0.40 13.18 -21.11
N ARG A 57 1.59 12.67 -21.45
CA ARG A 57 2.35 13.04 -22.65
C ARG A 57 1.63 12.67 -23.95
N LEU A 58 0.93 11.54 -23.98
CA LEU A 58 0.16 11.08 -25.13
C LEU A 58 -1.14 11.87 -25.36
N ARG A 59 -1.46 12.83 -24.48
CA ARG A 59 -2.64 13.71 -24.53
C ARG A 59 -3.96 12.94 -24.70
N PHE A 60 -4.05 11.74 -24.13
CA PHE A 60 -5.35 11.12 -23.94
C PHE A 60 -6.21 12.09 -23.14
N ARG A 61 -7.48 12.25 -23.52
CA ARG A 61 -8.42 13.10 -22.78
C ARG A 61 -8.84 12.31 -21.54
N ILE A 62 -7.89 12.14 -20.61
CA ILE A 62 -8.01 11.29 -19.42
C ILE A 62 -9.13 11.85 -18.58
N SER A 63 -10.32 11.32 -18.78
CA SER A 63 -11.50 11.72 -18.04
C SER A 63 -11.54 10.93 -16.74
N ARG A 64 -11.11 9.65 -16.78
CA ARG A 64 -11.16 8.70 -15.66
C ARG A 64 -10.07 7.63 -15.79
N LEU A 65 -9.20 7.47 -14.78
CA LEU A 65 -8.40 6.26 -14.60
C LEU A 65 -9.09 5.31 -13.62
N ARG A 66 -8.98 4.01 -13.88
CA ARG A 66 -9.50 2.96 -12.99
C ARG A 66 -8.36 2.01 -12.64
N LEU A 67 -8.17 1.77 -11.35
CA LEU A 67 -7.18 0.81 -10.86
C LEU A 67 -7.70 -0.60 -11.12
N LYS A 68 -6.83 -1.50 -11.60
CA LYS A 68 -7.18 -2.89 -11.93
C LYS A 68 -7.76 -3.67 -10.73
N GLN A 69 -7.48 -3.23 -9.50
CA GLN A 69 -7.99 -3.82 -8.25
C GLN A 69 -9.11 -2.99 -7.59
N SER A 70 -9.57 -1.87 -8.17
CA SER A 70 -10.57 -1.00 -7.55
C SER A 70 -11.75 -0.73 -8.48
N THR A 71 -12.96 -0.85 -7.93
CA THR A 71 -14.24 -0.59 -8.62
C THR A 71 -14.58 0.91 -8.72
N ARG A 72 -13.75 1.82 -8.18
CA ARG A 72 -14.03 3.26 -8.16
C ARG A 72 -13.21 4.05 -9.19
N LEU A 73 -13.91 4.93 -9.90
CA LEU A 73 -13.36 5.88 -10.87
C LEU A 73 -12.84 7.11 -10.12
N PHE A 74 -11.62 7.55 -10.40
CA PHE A 74 -11.05 8.74 -9.75
C PHE A 74 -10.73 9.84 -10.78
N HIS A 75 -10.56 11.08 -10.31
CA HIS A 75 -10.16 12.23 -11.12
C HIS A 75 -8.62 12.39 -11.09
N SER A 76 -8.04 12.96 -12.15
CA SER A 76 -6.60 12.88 -12.47
C SER A 76 -5.63 13.34 -11.37
N GLN A 77 -5.90 14.46 -10.68
CA GLN A 77 -5.02 14.90 -9.56
C GLN A 77 -5.18 14.04 -8.29
N MET A 78 -6.40 13.59 -8.00
CA MET A 78 -6.68 12.73 -6.84
C MET A 78 -6.08 11.33 -7.00
N GLN A 79 -5.88 10.87 -8.24
CA GLN A 79 -5.28 9.57 -8.55
C GLN A 79 -3.80 9.48 -8.22
N LYS A 80 -3.01 10.50 -8.52
CA LYS A 80 -1.57 10.48 -8.21
C LYS A 80 -1.36 10.37 -6.70
N LEU A 81 -2.15 11.13 -5.94
CA LEU A 81 -2.16 11.06 -4.48
C LEU A 81 -2.61 9.68 -3.97
N TYR A 82 -3.73 9.14 -4.48
CA TYR A 82 -4.26 7.82 -4.04
C TYR A 82 -3.34 6.63 -4.39
N LEU A 83 -2.65 6.71 -5.53
CA LEU A 83 -1.70 5.71 -5.99
C LEU A 83 -0.48 5.65 -5.07
N ILE A 84 0.13 6.82 -4.82
CA ILE A 84 1.24 6.97 -3.87
C ILE A 84 0.81 6.44 -2.52
N VAL A 85 -0.37 6.85 -2.06
CA VAL A 85 -1.01 6.46 -0.80
C VAL A 85 -1.19 4.94 -0.64
N PHE A 86 -1.67 4.23 -1.65
CA PHE A 86 -1.89 2.79 -1.53
C PHE A 86 -0.56 2.04 -1.45
N ILE A 87 0.39 2.45 -2.28
CA ILE A 87 1.77 1.97 -2.23
C ILE A 87 2.40 2.28 -0.86
N LEU A 88 2.07 3.45 -0.29
CA LEU A 88 2.51 3.91 1.03
C LEU A 88 2.05 2.96 2.14
N VAL A 89 0.75 2.67 2.20
CA VAL A 89 0.17 1.75 3.19
C VAL A 89 0.76 0.34 3.02
N GLN A 90 1.00 -0.10 1.78
CA GLN A 90 1.65 -1.39 1.52
C GLN A 90 3.09 -1.42 2.04
N HIS A 91 3.91 -0.39 1.78
CA HIS A 91 5.28 -0.31 2.27
C HIS A 91 5.34 -0.24 3.80
N LEU A 92 4.47 0.54 4.44
CA LEU A 92 4.36 0.59 5.90
C LEU A 92 3.97 -0.78 6.50
N SER A 93 3.00 -1.45 5.89
CA SER A 93 2.55 -2.79 6.34
C SER A 93 3.66 -3.84 6.18
N ARG A 94 4.45 -3.73 5.10
CA ARG A 94 5.62 -4.58 4.88
C ARG A 94 6.72 -4.27 5.88
N ALA A 95 6.99 -3.00 6.20
CA ALA A 95 7.94 -2.61 7.23
C ALA A 95 7.54 -3.15 8.62
N MET A 96 6.27 -3.01 9.01
CA MET A 96 5.74 -3.61 10.26
C MET A 96 5.92 -5.13 10.27
N SER A 97 5.67 -5.79 9.15
CA SER A 97 5.84 -7.25 9.05
C SER A 97 7.28 -7.67 9.27
N CYS A 98 8.23 -6.93 8.70
CA CYS A 98 9.65 -7.19 8.87
C CYS A 98 10.10 -6.95 10.32
N VAL A 99 9.68 -5.83 10.94
CA VAL A 99 9.97 -5.54 12.36
C VAL A 99 9.41 -6.65 13.26
N ARG A 100 8.16 -7.06 13.04
CA ARG A 100 7.54 -8.19 13.77
C ARG A 100 8.37 -9.46 13.62
N VAL A 101 8.82 -9.81 12.42
CA VAL A 101 9.63 -11.02 12.18
C VAL A 101 10.99 -10.93 12.87
N GLN A 102 11.63 -9.77 12.82
CA GLN A 102 12.92 -9.54 13.47
C GLN A 102 12.82 -9.72 14.99
N ILE A 103 11.81 -9.11 15.62
CA ILE A 103 11.54 -9.25 17.05
C ILE A 103 11.15 -10.69 17.38
N MET A 104 10.28 -11.32 16.58
CA MET A 104 9.88 -12.71 16.75
C MET A 104 11.08 -13.67 16.74
N ASN A 105 12.06 -13.45 15.84
CA ASN A 105 13.24 -14.29 15.71
C ASN A 105 14.25 -14.15 16.86
N GLN A 106 14.09 -13.17 17.76
CA GLN A 106 14.89 -13.05 18.98
C GLN A 106 14.46 -14.06 20.06
N PHE A 107 13.21 -14.53 20.00
CA PHE A 107 12.67 -15.51 20.95
C PHE A 107 12.90 -16.95 20.49
N ASP A 108 12.96 -17.88 21.45
CA ASP A 108 13.03 -19.30 21.12
C ASP A 108 11.79 -19.77 20.35
N ARG A 109 11.99 -20.65 19.35
CA ARG A 109 10.93 -21.13 18.45
C ARG A 109 9.83 -21.91 19.16
N LYS A 110 10.11 -22.50 20.34
CA LYS A 110 9.11 -23.23 21.13
C LYS A 110 8.31 -22.31 22.05
N SER A 111 8.81 -21.11 22.34
CA SER A 111 8.19 -20.15 23.26
C SER A 111 6.81 -19.64 22.78
N HIS A 112 5.98 -19.22 23.72
CA HIS A 112 4.73 -18.52 23.41
C HIS A 112 4.99 -17.16 22.74
N GLN A 113 6.08 -16.47 23.11
CA GLN A 113 6.47 -15.17 22.54
C GLN A 113 6.83 -15.26 21.06
N TYR A 114 7.30 -16.42 20.57
CA TYR A 114 7.47 -16.66 19.13
C TYR A 114 6.13 -17.01 18.45
N LYS A 115 5.38 -17.95 19.02
CA LYS A 115 4.17 -18.53 18.39
C LYS A 115 3.02 -17.53 18.29
N ALA A 116 2.81 -16.68 19.29
CA ALA A 116 1.68 -15.76 19.35
C ALA A 116 1.77 -14.64 18.29
N PRO A 117 2.86 -13.86 18.17
CA PRO A 117 3.03 -12.88 17.09
C PRO A 117 3.06 -13.50 15.69
N LYS A 118 3.48 -14.77 15.58
CA LYS A 118 3.40 -15.52 14.31
C LYS A 118 1.98 -15.84 13.90
N ARG A 119 1.15 -16.32 14.83
CA ARG A 119 -0.23 -16.73 14.56
C ARG A 119 -1.15 -15.54 14.32
N TYR A 120 -1.00 -14.49 15.12
CA TYR A 120 -1.88 -13.33 15.13
C TYR A 120 -1.32 -12.13 14.34
N TRP A 121 -0.45 -12.38 13.36
CA TRP A 121 0.20 -11.32 12.57
C TRP A 121 -0.79 -10.37 11.90
N GLN A 122 -1.98 -10.84 11.53
CA GLN A 122 -3.04 -10.04 10.91
C GLN A 122 -3.56 -8.95 11.86
N LEU A 123 -3.65 -9.23 13.17
CA LEU A 123 -4.12 -8.26 14.16
C LEU A 123 -3.16 -7.08 14.32
N ILE A 124 -1.86 -7.31 14.11
CA ILE A 124 -0.83 -6.26 14.18
C ILE A 124 -0.95 -5.28 12.99
N GLN A 125 -1.45 -5.75 11.84
CA GLN A 125 -1.63 -4.92 10.65
C GLN A 125 -3.03 -4.30 10.55
N GLN A 126 -4.01 -4.86 11.26
CA GLN A 126 -5.36 -4.37 11.23
C GLN A 126 -5.47 -3.01 11.93
N ASP A 127 -6.37 -2.18 11.42
CA ASP A 127 -6.74 -0.93 12.08
C ASP A 127 -7.44 -1.23 13.42
N ASN A 128 -6.91 -0.65 14.49
CA ASN A 128 -7.42 -0.82 15.85
C ASN A 128 -8.92 -0.50 15.97
N ARG A 129 -9.42 0.47 15.18
CA ARG A 129 -10.85 0.86 15.21
C ARG A 129 -11.79 -0.21 14.66
N LYS A 130 -11.27 -1.11 13.84
CA LYS A 130 -12.04 -2.18 13.18
C LYS A 130 -11.93 -3.52 13.89
N LEU A 131 -11.26 -3.56 15.04
CA LEU A 131 -11.15 -4.78 15.83
C LEU A 131 -12.52 -5.14 16.40
N SER A 132 -12.90 -6.40 16.23
CA SER A 132 -14.13 -6.92 16.80
C SER A 132 -13.99 -7.13 18.31
N ASP A 133 -15.01 -6.71 19.04
CA ASP A 133 -15.14 -6.92 20.49
C ASP A 133 -15.70 -8.32 20.84
N LYS A 134 -15.97 -9.17 19.83
CA LYS A 134 -16.44 -10.54 20.06
C LYS A 134 -15.35 -11.39 20.72
N ARG A 135 -15.69 -12.04 21.82
CA ARG A 135 -14.82 -13.00 22.52
C ARG A 135 -14.90 -14.37 21.88
N PHE A 136 -13.75 -14.98 21.68
CA PHE A 136 -13.64 -16.34 21.14
C PHE A 136 -12.54 -17.10 21.87
N TYR A 137 -12.70 -18.42 21.98
CA TYR A 137 -11.66 -19.28 22.55
C TYR A 137 -10.40 -19.22 21.68
N ARG A 138 -9.24 -18.99 22.30
CA ARG A 138 -7.94 -18.91 21.63
C ARG A 138 -7.02 -20.02 22.15
N PRO A 139 -6.78 -21.09 21.36
CA PRO A 139 -5.94 -22.21 21.80
C PRO A 139 -4.51 -21.80 22.17
N THR A 140 -3.97 -20.75 21.56
CA THR A 140 -2.62 -20.24 21.89
C THR A 140 -2.53 -19.65 23.30
N PHE A 141 -3.62 -19.14 23.85
CA PHE A 141 -3.68 -18.55 25.19
C PHE A 141 -4.49 -19.40 26.18
N ARG A 142 -5.20 -20.44 25.69
CA ARG A 142 -6.09 -21.31 26.47
C ARG A 142 -7.20 -20.56 27.23
N MET A 143 -7.71 -19.48 26.64
CA MET A 143 -8.75 -18.63 27.23
C MET A 143 -9.57 -17.95 26.15
N HIS A 144 -10.76 -17.45 26.51
CA HIS A 144 -11.59 -16.62 25.64
C HIS A 144 -11.06 -15.18 25.67
N LEU A 145 -10.63 -14.68 24.52
CA LEU A 145 -10.09 -13.33 24.40
C LEU A 145 -10.75 -12.57 23.25
N THR A 146 -10.85 -11.25 23.41
CA THR A 146 -11.13 -10.32 22.30
C THR A 146 -9.88 -10.10 21.46
N ASN A 147 -10.05 -9.56 20.26
CA ASN A 147 -8.90 -9.23 19.41
C ASN A 147 -8.03 -8.11 20.02
N ARG A 148 -8.63 -7.20 20.80
CA ARG A 148 -7.90 -6.15 21.55
C ARG A 148 -7.04 -6.74 22.65
N GLU A 149 -7.60 -7.62 23.48
CA GLU A 149 -6.84 -8.28 24.56
C GLU A 149 -5.68 -9.13 24.02
N ILE A 150 -5.86 -9.78 22.86
CA ILE A 150 -4.78 -10.49 22.18
C ILE A 150 -3.70 -9.52 21.75
N LEU A 151 -4.08 -8.41 21.09
CA LEU A 151 -3.15 -7.41 20.64
C LEU A 151 -2.35 -6.83 21.81
N ASP A 152 -2.99 -6.46 22.91
CA ASP A 152 -2.31 -5.93 24.10
C ASP A 152 -1.28 -6.93 24.66
N LYS A 153 -1.63 -8.21 24.70
CA LYS A 153 -0.68 -9.28 25.06
C LYS A 153 0.48 -9.37 24.07
N LEU A 154 0.24 -9.25 22.77
CA LEU A 154 1.32 -9.28 21.77
C LEU A 154 2.28 -8.09 21.94
N LEU A 155 1.73 -6.90 22.19
CA LEU A 155 2.52 -5.68 22.38
C LEU A 155 3.28 -5.70 23.72
N SER A 156 2.77 -6.40 24.73
CA SER A 156 3.48 -6.59 26.02
C SER A 156 4.77 -7.41 25.92
N TYR A 157 4.98 -8.16 24.82
CA TYR A 157 6.19 -8.97 24.67
C TYR A 157 7.44 -8.16 24.28
N SER A 158 7.27 -6.97 23.70
CA SER A 158 8.40 -6.15 23.25
C SER A 158 7.98 -4.68 23.18
N GLU A 159 8.71 -3.83 23.90
CA GLU A 159 8.48 -2.38 23.87
C GLU A 159 8.78 -1.80 22.49
N ASP A 160 9.77 -2.36 21.77
CA ASP A 160 10.05 -2.00 20.38
C ASP A 160 8.85 -2.27 19.47
N LEU A 161 8.22 -3.45 19.59
CA LEU A 161 7.04 -3.79 18.78
C LEU A 161 5.89 -2.82 19.06
N LYS A 162 5.68 -2.48 20.34
CA LYS A 162 4.67 -1.54 20.80
C LYS A 162 4.89 -0.13 20.27
N HIS A 163 6.12 0.37 20.33
CA HIS A 163 6.48 1.69 19.79
C HIS A 163 6.19 1.77 18.28
N HIS A 164 6.65 0.79 17.51
CA HIS A 164 6.44 0.76 16.05
C HIS A 164 4.98 0.56 15.66
N TYR A 165 4.24 -0.26 16.42
CA TYR A 165 2.80 -0.43 16.24
C TYR A 165 2.05 0.89 16.45
N ASN A 166 2.35 1.61 17.53
CA ASN A 166 1.70 2.89 17.83
C ASN A 166 1.96 3.91 16.71
N LEU A 167 3.21 4.01 16.24
CA LEU A 167 3.57 4.87 15.11
C LEU A 167 2.80 4.46 13.84
N TYR A 168 2.75 3.17 13.52
CA TYR A 168 2.02 2.66 12.36
C TYR A 168 0.51 3.00 12.43
N GLN A 169 -0.13 2.86 13.59
CA GLN A 169 -1.54 3.19 13.77
C GLN A 169 -1.80 4.70 13.66
N LEU A 170 -0.91 5.55 14.16
CA LEU A 170 -1.00 7.00 13.98
C LEU A 170 -0.87 7.41 12.51
N LEU A 171 0.07 6.79 11.78
CA LEU A 171 0.21 7.00 10.35
C LEU A 171 -1.06 6.57 9.60
N LEU A 172 -1.63 5.41 9.93
CA LEU A 172 -2.91 4.95 9.37
C LEU A 172 -4.06 5.91 9.71
N PHE A 173 -4.07 6.51 10.91
CA PHE A 173 -5.10 7.47 11.32
C PHE A 173 -5.10 8.74 10.47
N HIS A 174 -3.98 9.45 10.41
CA HIS A 174 -3.86 10.68 9.62
C HIS A 174 -4.07 10.39 8.13
N PHE A 175 -3.68 9.21 7.70
CA PHE A 175 -3.97 8.72 6.37
C PHE A 175 -5.49 8.61 6.09
N GLN A 176 -6.24 7.93 6.96
CA GLN A 176 -7.70 7.80 6.80
C GLN A 176 -8.45 9.13 6.88
N ASN A 177 -7.97 10.05 7.72
CA ASN A 177 -8.54 11.39 7.85
C ASN A 177 -8.17 12.35 6.71
N LYS A 178 -7.34 11.91 5.76
CA LYS A 178 -6.84 12.73 4.63
C LYS A 178 -6.11 13.99 5.11
N GLU A 179 -5.29 13.87 6.15
CA GLU A 179 -4.50 14.96 6.71
C GLU A 179 -3.01 14.84 6.29
N PRO A 180 -2.64 15.19 5.04
CA PRO A 180 -1.29 14.95 4.54
C PRO A 180 -0.22 15.73 5.30
N LYS A 181 -0.52 16.96 5.75
CA LYS A 181 0.44 17.78 6.50
C LYS A 181 0.88 17.11 7.81
N LYS A 182 -0.08 16.59 8.59
CA LYS A 182 0.21 15.86 9.83
C LYS A 182 0.88 14.53 9.57
N PHE A 183 0.48 13.84 8.49
CA PHE A 183 1.09 12.60 8.07
C PHE A 183 2.58 12.74 7.75
N PHE A 184 2.95 13.71 6.91
CA PHE A 184 4.35 13.98 6.57
C PHE A 184 5.13 14.59 7.75
N GLY A 185 4.50 15.44 8.57
CA GLY A 185 5.11 15.95 9.81
C GLY A 185 5.54 14.81 10.74
N LEU A 186 4.65 13.85 11.00
CA LEU A 186 4.98 12.67 11.81
C LEU A 186 6.13 11.84 11.23
N ILE A 187 6.22 11.72 9.91
CA ILE A 187 7.32 11.01 9.25
C ILE A 187 8.65 11.75 9.46
N GLU A 188 8.65 13.07 9.29
CA GLU A 188 9.83 13.93 9.45
C GLU A 188 10.32 13.89 10.90
N ASP A 189 9.41 14.04 11.87
CA ASP A 189 9.72 14.06 13.30
C ASP A 189 10.30 12.72 13.79
N ASN A 190 9.79 11.60 13.27
CA ASN A 190 10.21 10.27 13.72
C ASN A 190 11.39 9.71 12.92
N LEU A 191 11.83 10.35 11.82
CA LEU A 191 12.79 9.78 10.86
C LEU A 191 14.11 9.29 11.49
N LYS A 192 14.59 9.96 12.54
CA LYS A 192 15.83 9.59 13.25
C LYS A 192 15.62 8.51 14.32
N LEU A 193 14.40 8.33 14.82
CA LEU A 193 14.07 7.48 15.96
C LEU A 193 13.55 6.09 15.54
N VAL A 194 13.02 5.94 14.33
CA VAL A 194 12.42 4.67 13.89
C VAL A 194 13.48 3.67 13.43
N HIS A 195 13.13 2.38 13.52
CA HIS A 195 13.92 1.28 12.99
C HIS A 195 14.36 1.50 11.53
N PRO A 196 15.57 1.07 11.11
CA PRO A 196 16.11 1.29 9.76
C PRO A 196 15.17 0.92 8.60
N LEU A 197 14.33 -0.12 8.81
CA LEU A 197 13.31 -0.55 7.86
C LEU A 197 12.24 0.51 7.60
N PHE A 198 11.84 1.24 8.63
CA PHE A 198 10.94 2.38 8.50
C PHE A 198 11.65 3.60 7.92
N GLN A 199 12.92 3.81 8.25
CA GLN A 199 13.69 4.94 7.71
C GLN A 199 13.82 4.87 6.19
N THR A 200 14.02 3.67 5.62
CA THR A 200 14.10 3.50 4.15
C THR A 200 12.79 3.90 3.49
N VAL A 201 11.69 3.44 4.08
CA VAL A 201 10.32 3.71 3.64
C VAL A 201 9.99 5.21 3.78
N PHE A 202 10.40 5.85 4.87
CA PHE A 202 10.21 7.29 5.10
C PHE A 202 11.03 8.15 4.14
N LYS A 203 12.29 7.77 3.88
CA LYS A 203 13.14 8.45 2.90
C LYS A 203 12.58 8.38 1.49
N THR A 204 11.96 7.25 1.10
CA THR A 204 11.26 7.18 -0.18
C THR A 204 10.05 8.12 -0.22
N PHE A 205 9.30 8.25 0.89
CA PHE A 205 8.15 9.14 0.94
C PHE A 205 8.51 10.62 0.87
N LEU A 206 9.64 11.04 1.45
CA LEU A 206 10.10 12.42 1.38
C LEU A 206 10.66 12.79 0.00
N LYS A 207 11.15 11.83 -0.79
CA LYS A 207 11.62 12.07 -2.17
C LYS A 207 10.49 12.32 -3.16
N ASP A 208 9.31 11.76 -2.89
CA ASP A 208 8.12 11.86 -3.74
C ASP A 208 7.11 12.93 -3.28
N LYS A 209 7.47 13.76 -2.28
CA LYS A 209 6.69 14.89 -1.75
C LYS A 209 6.59 16.03 -2.76
#